data_AF-A0A957QIL0-F1
#
_entry.id   AF-A0A957QIL0-F1
#
_cell.length_a   1.000
_cell.length_b   1.000
_cell.length_c   1.000
_cell.angle_alpha   90.00
_cell.angle_beta   90.00
_cell.angle_gamma   90.00
#
_symmetry.space_group_name_H-M   'P 1'
#
loop_
_entity.id
_entity.type
_entity.pdbx_description
1 polymer ?
#
loop_
_entity_poly.entity_id
_entity_poly.type
_entity_poly.pdbx_seq_one_letter_code
_entity_poly.pdbx_strand_id
1 'polypeptide(L)'
;MRQISPQALTEYIAAIFAAVGTPAGTAHLVARSLVGANLAGHDSHGVIRTAQYVTYVENEMLLPAIDPVVTSQEGAISQVDGRHGFGQLTAQFGMAHTIAVTREHGLAATTLLNANHIGRVGEWVELAARENQIGIAFCNGGSPGGLVAPHGGRQRLLGTNPFAAAVPIADDDPFVLDFATSVVAEGKVRVARNKELPLPDGWILDKTGQPSNNPNDLYDQGMLLTAGLYKGFALSMLVDLLGGILTGQGAPALPRSTR
;
A
#
# COMPACT_ATOMS: atom_id res chain seq x y z
N MET A 1 -22.12 -1.21 -18.84
CA MET A 1 -21.31 -0.64 -17.74
C MET A 1 -21.37 0.88 -17.88
N ARG A 2 -21.61 1.65 -16.81
CA ARG A 2 -21.68 3.12 -16.88
C ARG A 2 -20.26 3.69 -16.77
N GLN A 3 -19.87 4.61 -17.65
CA GLN A 3 -18.63 5.36 -17.54
C GLN A 3 -18.88 6.67 -16.76
N ILE A 4 -17.92 7.04 -15.91
CA ILE A 4 -17.95 8.27 -15.12
C ILE A 4 -16.62 8.97 -15.35
N SER A 5 -16.64 10.28 -15.61
CA SER A 5 -15.40 11.04 -15.81
C SER A 5 -14.55 11.05 -14.53
N PRO A 6 -13.21 11.02 -14.62
CA PRO A 6 -12.33 11.06 -13.46
C PRO A 6 -12.59 12.24 -12.53
N GLN A 7 -12.86 13.43 -13.09
CA GLN A 7 -13.16 14.63 -12.32
C GLN A 7 -14.42 14.47 -11.47
N ALA A 8 -15.56 14.14 -12.10
CA ALA A 8 -16.82 13.94 -11.37
C ALA A 8 -16.71 12.83 -10.31
N LEU A 9 -15.96 11.76 -10.59
CA LEU A 9 -15.73 10.70 -9.61
C LEU A 9 -14.87 11.20 -8.44
N THR A 10 -13.84 12.00 -8.71
CA THR A 10 -12.98 12.58 -7.67
C THR A 10 -13.77 13.50 -6.75
N GLU A 11 -14.60 14.39 -7.32
CA GLU A 11 -15.48 15.29 -6.57
C GLU A 11 -16.47 14.52 -5.69
N TYR A 12 -17.07 13.45 -6.23
CA TYR A 12 -17.99 12.60 -5.49
C TYR A 12 -17.32 11.88 -4.31
N ILE A 13 -16.15 11.26 -4.54
CA ILE A 13 -15.41 10.56 -3.49
C ILE A 13 -14.89 11.55 -2.43
N ALA A 14 -14.43 12.73 -2.83
CA ALA A 14 -14.02 13.78 -1.91
C ALA A 14 -15.20 14.23 -1.01
N ALA A 15 -16.41 14.35 -1.57
CA ALA A 15 -17.60 14.69 -0.78
C ALA A 15 -17.92 13.63 0.29
N ILE A 16 -17.71 12.33 -0.01
CA ILE A 16 -17.88 11.25 0.96
C ILE A 16 -16.88 11.40 2.11
N PHE A 17 -15.60 11.65 1.81
CA PHE A 17 -14.58 11.83 2.86
C PHE A 17 -14.81 13.09 3.70
N ALA A 18 -15.27 14.18 3.08
CA ALA A 18 -15.65 15.40 3.78
C ALA A 18 -16.81 15.15 4.76
N ALA A 19 -17.79 14.33 4.38
CA ALA A 19 -18.92 13.98 5.23
C ALA A 19 -18.51 13.22 6.51
N VAL A 20 -17.35 12.58 6.53
CA VAL A 20 -16.78 11.91 7.72
C VAL A 20 -15.67 12.72 8.40
N GLY A 21 -15.66 14.04 8.21
CA GLY A 21 -14.78 14.96 8.94
C GLY A 21 -13.38 15.13 8.34
N THR A 22 -13.15 14.70 7.09
CA THR A 22 -11.88 14.93 6.40
C THR A 22 -11.80 16.36 5.85
N PRO A 23 -10.72 17.13 6.12
CA PRO A 23 -10.53 18.46 5.54
C PRO A 23 -10.57 18.43 4.01
N ALA A 24 -11.11 19.48 3.38
CA ALA A 24 -11.38 19.50 1.94
C ALA A 24 -10.16 19.18 1.06
N GLY A 25 -8.98 19.72 1.41
CA GLY A 25 -7.73 19.45 0.68
C GLY A 25 -7.32 17.97 0.77
N THR A 26 -7.34 17.41 1.98
CA THR A 26 -7.08 16.00 2.26
C THR A 26 -8.06 15.09 1.53
N ALA A 27 -9.36 15.40 1.59
CA ALA A 27 -10.40 14.62 0.93
C ALA A 27 -10.19 14.58 -0.59
N HIS A 28 -9.84 15.71 -1.20
CA HIS A 28 -9.58 15.79 -2.63
C HIS A 28 -8.31 15.03 -3.03
N LEU A 29 -7.24 15.13 -2.25
CA LEU A 29 -5.99 14.39 -2.47
C LEU A 29 -6.23 12.89 -2.43
N VAL A 30 -6.88 12.38 -1.39
CA VAL A 30 -7.19 10.96 -1.23
C VAL A 30 -8.09 10.49 -2.38
N ALA A 31 -9.14 11.24 -2.70
CA ALA A 31 -10.03 10.91 -3.82
C ALA A 31 -9.28 10.83 -5.16
N ARG A 32 -8.37 11.77 -5.42
CA ARG A 32 -7.54 11.78 -6.63
C ARG A 32 -6.61 10.57 -6.70
N SER A 33 -5.99 10.18 -5.59
CA SER A 33 -5.15 8.97 -5.53
C SER A 33 -5.97 7.72 -5.84
N LEU A 34 -7.18 7.57 -5.26
CA LEU A 34 -8.06 6.44 -5.53
C LEU A 34 -8.50 6.40 -7.01
N VAL A 35 -8.93 7.54 -7.57
CA VAL A 35 -9.30 7.60 -9.00
C VAL A 35 -8.09 7.35 -9.90
N GLY A 36 -6.91 7.86 -9.54
CA GLY A 36 -5.65 7.60 -10.23
C GLY A 36 -5.30 6.11 -10.26
N ALA A 37 -5.52 5.38 -9.17
CA ALA A 37 -5.35 3.93 -9.13
C ALA A 37 -6.32 3.20 -10.09
N ASN A 38 -7.58 3.64 -10.20
CA ASN A 38 -8.50 3.10 -11.21
C ASN A 38 -8.01 3.38 -12.64
N LEU A 39 -7.56 4.61 -12.92
CA LEU A 39 -7.04 4.99 -14.24
C LEU A 39 -5.79 4.18 -14.64
N ALA A 40 -4.95 3.83 -13.67
CA ALA A 40 -3.81 2.95 -13.87
C ALA A 40 -4.18 1.45 -13.97
N GLY A 41 -5.48 1.09 -13.91
CA GLY A 41 -5.94 -0.30 -13.98
C GLY A 41 -5.79 -1.09 -12.67
N HIS A 42 -5.48 -0.42 -11.56
CA HIS A 42 -5.33 -1.02 -10.24
C HIS A 42 -6.60 -0.84 -9.40
N ASP A 43 -7.74 -1.36 -9.88
CA ASP A 43 -9.05 -1.20 -9.23
C ASP A 43 -9.07 -1.58 -7.75
N SER A 44 -8.24 -2.56 -7.35
CA SER A 44 -8.10 -2.99 -5.96
C SER A 44 -7.58 -1.92 -5.01
N HIS A 45 -6.99 -0.83 -5.50
CA HIS A 45 -6.51 0.31 -4.73
C HIS A 45 -7.26 1.60 -5.08
N GLY A 46 -8.30 1.52 -5.92
CA GLY A 46 -9.10 2.65 -6.32
C GLY A 46 -10.33 2.87 -5.45
N VAL A 47 -11.39 3.43 -6.03
CA VAL A 47 -12.59 3.87 -5.30
C VAL A 47 -13.31 2.77 -4.52
N ILE A 48 -13.01 1.49 -4.78
CA ILE A 48 -13.47 0.35 -3.96
C ILE A 48 -13.05 0.47 -2.49
N ARG A 49 -11.97 1.20 -2.19
CA ARG A 49 -11.44 1.42 -0.83
C ARG A 49 -12.21 2.48 -0.04
N THR A 50 -13.07 3.27 -0.70
CA THR A 50 -13.79 4.40 -0.06
C THR A 50 -14.58 3.95 1.17
N ALA A 51 -15.39 2.89 1.05
CA ALA A 51 -16.18 2.38 2.17
C ALA A 51 -15.30 1.86 3.31
N GLN A 52 -14.20 1.17 2.99
CA GLN A 52 -13.24 0.68 3.98
C GLN A 52 -12.61 1.84 4.76
N TYR A 53 -12.23 2.93 4.09
CA TYR A 53 -11.64 4.10 4.73
C TYR A 53 -12.64 4.87 5.58
N VAL A 54 -13.90 4.99 5.15
CA VAL A 54 -15.00 5.51 5.99
C VAL A 54 -15.10 4.70 7.29
N THR A 55 -15.15 3.37 7.18
CA THR A 55 -15.15 2.50 8.37
C THR A 55 -13.92 2.66 9.25
N TYR A 56 -12.74 2.96 8.68
CA TYR A 56 -11.54 3.22 9.47
C TYR A 56 -11.61 4.53 10.24
N VAL A 57 -12.23 5.57 9.65
CA VAL A 57 -12.50 6.83 10.33
C VAL A 57 -13.52 6.63 11.46
N GLU A 58 -14.63 5.95 11.19
CA GLU A 58 -15.70 5.69 12.17
C GLU A 58 -15.21 4.88 13.39
N ASN A 59 -14.21 4.02 13.20
CA ASN A 59 -13.61 3.22 14.26
C ASN A 59 -12.31 3.81 14.83
N GLU A 60 -12.00 5.08 14.53
CA GLU A 60 -10.80 5.80 15.02
C GLU A 60 -9.47 5.12 14.67
N MET A 61 -9.45 4.22 13.69
CA MET A 61 -8.23 3.61 13.16
C MET A 61 -7.50 4.53 12.17
N LEU A 62 -8.23 5.50 11.59
CA LEU A 62 -7.72 6.53 10.70
C LEU A 62 -8.19 7.89 11.21
N LEU A 63 -7.24 8.80 11.48
CA LEU A 63 -7.52 10.16 11.91
C LEU A 63 -7.62 11.10 10.68
N PRO A 64 -8.82 11.57 10.30
CA PRO A 64 -9.02 12.18 8.98
C PRO A 64 -8.44 13.59 8.84
N ALA A 65 -8.12 14.27 9.95
CA ALA A 65 -7.65 15.65 10.01
C ALA A 65 -6.26 15.77 10.64
N ILE A 66 -5.33 14.90 10.24
CA ILE A 66 -3.96 14.86 10.73
C ILE A 66 -2.97 14.89 9.58
N ASP A 67 -1.97 15.77 9.70
CA ASP A 67 -0.86 15.86 8.77
C ASP A 67 0.36 15.06 9.25
N PRO A 68 1.11 14.44 8.32
CA PRO A 68 2.37 13.78 8.63
C PRO A 68 3.45 14.81 9.04
N VAL A 69 4.41 14.37 9.83
CA VAL A 69 5.51 15.22 10.33
C VAL A 69 6.86 14.51 10.23
N VAL A 70 7.92 15.25 9.93
CA VAL A 70 9.29 14.75 10.08
C VAL A 70 9.63 14.70 11.58
N THR A 71 9.96 13.53 12.09
CA THR A 71 10.29 13.32 13.51
C THR A 71 11.79 13.33 13.76
N SER A 72 12.60 12.96 12.77
CA SER A 72 14.06 13.05 12.82
C SER A 72 14.65 13.20 11.43
N GLN A 73 15.81 13.87 11.36
CA GLN A 73 16.61 13.97 10.14
C GLN A 73 18.09 14.10 10.51
N GLU A 74 18.91 13.22 9.94
CA GLU A 74 20.37 13.24 10.05
C GLU A 74 20.96 13.13 8.64
N GLY A 75 21.30 14.28 8.05
CA GLY A 75 21.74 14.38 6.66
C GLY A 75 20.72 13.76 5.70
N ALA A 76 21.15 12.73 4.97
CA ALA A 76 20.38 12.01 3.97
C ALA A 76 19.29 11.06 4.52
N ILE A 77 19.23 10.86 5.84
CA ILE A 77 18.33 9.90 6.48
C ILE A 77 17.26 10.67 7.24
N SER A 78 16.00 10.30 7.06
CA SER A 78 14.87 10.94 7.77
C SER A 78 13.83 9.93 8.22
N GLN A 79 13.01 10.34 9.17
CA GLN A 79 11.83 9.60 9.60
C GLN A 79 10.60 10.51 9.58
N VAL A 80 9.49 10.00 9.05
CA VAL A 80 8.20 10.67 9.00
C VAL A 80 7.17 9.83 9.77
N ASP A 81 6.48 10.48 10.69
CA ASP A 81 5.32 9.93 11.38
C ASP A 81 4.03 10.39 10.70
N GLY A 82 3.27 9.42 10.19
CA GLY A 82 1.96 9.61 9.59
C GLY A 82 0.85 9.83 10.60
N ARG A 83 1.12 9.62 11.90
CA ARG A 83 0.23 9.92 13.03
C ARG A 83 -1.18 9.32 12.86
N HIS A 84 -1.25 8.13 12.26
CA HIS A 84 -2.49 7.43 11.93
C HIS A 84 -3.44 8.20 11.00
N GLY A 85 -2.93 9.20 10.26
CA GLY A 85 -3.67 9.87 9.19
C GLY A 85 -3.84 8.98 7.96
N PHE A 86 -4.37 9.57 6.88
CA PHE A 86 -4.47 8.90 5.58
C PHE A 86 -3.08 8.53 5.05
N GLY A 87 -2.92 7.27 4.63
CA GLY A 87 -1.66 6.77 4.08
C GLY A 87 -1.20 7.53 2.83
N GLN A 88 -2.13 7.99 2.00
CA GLN A 88 -1.87 8.80 0.81
C GLN A 88 -1.15 10.10 1.16
N LEU A 89 -1.52 10.76 2.27
CA LEU A 89 -0.87 11.99 2.71
C LEU A 89 0.55 11.69 3.18
N THR A 90 0.72 10.67 4.03
CA THR A 90 2.02 10.28 4.55
C THR A 90 2.99 9.87 3.45
N ALA A 91 2.53 9.08 2.47
CA ALA A 91 3.35 8.61 1.37
C ALA A 91 3.73 9.74 0.40
N GLN A 92 2.79 10.62 0.06
CA GLN A 92 3.08 11.80 -0.76
C GLN A 92 4.09 12.72 -0.06
N PHE A 93 3.83 13.07 1.20
CA PHE A 93 4.70 13.93 1.99
C PHE A 93 6.10 13.32 2.15
N GLY A 94 6.15 12.05 2.53
CA GLY A 94 7.40 11.32 2.73
C GLY A 94 8.26 11.27 1.47
N MET A 95 7.66 10.91 0.33
CA MET A 95 8.40 10.89 -0.93
C MET A 95 8.83 12.29 -1.38
N ALA A 96 7.97 13.29 -1.27
CA ALA A 96 8.32 14.68 -1.60
C ALA A 96 9.50 15.18 -0.75
N HIS A 97 9.51 14.84 0.54
CA HIS A 97 10.63 15.10 1.45
C HIS A 97 11.90 14.37 1.00
N THR A 98 11.82 13.07 0.71
CA THR A 98 12.98 12.28 0.22
C THR A 98 13.57 12.87 -1.07
N ILE A 99 12.72 13.31 -2.01
CA ILE A 99 13.16 13.94 -3.26
C ILE A 99 13.94 15.22 -2.96
N ALA A 100 13.43 16.06 -2.06
CA ALA A 100 14.09 17.30 -1.66
C ALA A 100 15.46 17.03 -1.03
N VAL A 101 15.55 16.12 -0.06
CA VAL A 101 16.81 15.74 0.59
C VAL A 101 17.80 15.10 -0.40
N THR A 102 17.30 14.34 -1.38
CA THR A 102 18.14 13.72 -2.42
C THR A 102 18.83 14.77 -3.29
N ARG A 103 18.20 15.93 -3.55
CA ARG A 103 18.84 17.02 -4.32
C ARG A 103 20.07 17.59 -3.62
N GLU A 104 20.10 17.55 -2.29
CA GLU A 104 21.20 18.07 -1.49
C GLU A 104 22.32 17.04 -1.28
N HIS A 105 21.95 15.76 -1.16
CA HIS A 105 22.88 14.69 -0.75
C HIS A 105 23.23 13.67 -1.84
N GLY A 106 22.55 13.70 -2.99
CA GLY A 106 22.69 12.73 -4.09
C GLY A 106 21.98 11.39 -3.87
N LEU A 107 21.75 11.01 -2.61
CA LEU A 107 20.94 9.86 -2.19
C LEU A 107 20.26 10.21 -0.87
N ALA A 108 18.99 9.83 -0.70
CA ALA A 108 18.29 9.95 0.58
C ALA A 108 17.43 8.71 0.86
N ALA A 109 17.18 8.47 2.15
CA ALA A 109 16.27 7.44 2.62
C ALA A 109 15.34 8.00 3.69
N THR A 110 14.04 7.81 3.53
CA THR A 110 13.03 8.23 4.50
C THR A 110 12.19 7.04 4.94
N THR A 111 12.11 6.82 6.25
CA THR A 111 11.20 5.81 6.83
C THR A 111 9.86 6.44 7.14
N LEU A 112 8.76 5.72 6.85
CA LEU A 112 7.40 6.15 7.17
C LEU A 112 6.83 5.21 8.24
N LEU A 113 6.30 5.78 9.33
CA LEU A 113 5.65 5.02 10.40
C LEU A 113 4.25 5.59 10.71
N ASN A 114 3.42 4.80 11.40
CA ASN A 114 2.01 5.09 11.66
C ASN A 114 1.22 5.58 10.42
N ALA A 115 1.58 5.10 9.22
CA ALA A 115 0.81 5.35 8.02
C ALA A 115 -0.32 4.33 7.91
N ASN A 116 -1.55 4.78 7.65
CA ASN A 116 -2.60 3.87 7.19
C ASN A 116 -2.30 3.39 5.76
N HIS A 117 -3.20 2.58 5.20
CA HIS A 117 -3.06 2.02 3.84
C HIS A 117 -2.76 3.10 2.79
N ILE A 118 -1.58 3.01 2.16
CA ILE A 118 -1.04 4.03 1.24
C ILE A 118 -1.50 3.89 -0.22
N GLY A 119 -2.41 2.96 -0.53
CA GLY A 119 -2.90 2.79 -1.90
C GLY A 119 -1.89 2.09 -2.82
N ARG A 120 -1.79 2.55 -4.07
CA ARG A 120 -0.88 2.00 -5.09
C ARG A 120 0.54 2.51 -4.84
N VAL A 121 1.49 1.64 -4.52
CA VAL A 121 2.85 2.07 -4.13
C VAL A 121 3.59 2.75 -5.30
N GLY A 122 3.32 2.33 -6.53
CA GLY A 122 3.85 2.95 -7.76
C GLY A 122 3.55 4.45 -7.86
N GLU A 123 2.41 4.92 -7.32
CA GLU A 123 2.04 6.34 -7.33
C GLU A 123 3.10 7.23 -6.68
N TRP A 124 3.74 6.72 -5.63
CA TRP A 124 4.69 7.48 -4.85
C TRP A 124 6.06 7.52 -5.53
N VAL A 125 6.58 6.36 -5.97
CA VAL A 125 7.89 6.33 -6.66
C VAL A 125 7.86 7.08 -8.01
N GLU A 126 6.70 7.18 -8.67
CA GLU A 126 6.51 8.04 -9.84
C GLU A 126 6.80 9.51 -9.56
N LEU A 127 6.58 10.00 -8.35
CA LEU A 127 6.90 11.38 -7.99
C LEU A 127 8.40 11.65 -8.09
N ALA A 128 9.23 10.69 -7.69
CA ALA A 128 10.69 10.82 -7.82
C ALA A 128 11.12 10.81 -9.29
N ALA A 129 10.55 9.91 -10.09
CA ALA A 129 10.88 9.81 -11.51
C ALA A 129 10.48 11.07 -12.29
N ARG A 130 9.33 11.70 -11.96
CA ARG A 130 8.93 13.00 -12.54
C ARG A 130 9.89 14.14 -12.20
N GLU A 131 10.65 13.99 -11.12
CA GLU A 131 11.68 14.93 -10.68
C GLU A 131 13.10 14.51 -11.14
N ASN A 132 13.18 13.64 -12.16
CA ASN A 132 14.41 13.09 -12.73
C ASN A 132 15.28 12.33 -11.69
N GLN A 133 14.64 11.67 -10.73
CA GLN A 133 15.29 10.83 -9.72
C GLN A 133 14.76 9.39 -9.75
N ILE A 134 15.61 8.43 -9.37
CA ILE A 134 15.15 7.04 -9.17
C ILE A 134 14.44 6.95 -7.82
N GLY A 135 13.21 6.42 -7.82
CA GLY A 135 12.45 6.15 -6.61
C GLY A 135 12.39 4.65 -6.31
N ILE A 136 12.57 4.26 -5.04
CA ILE A 136 12.40 2.87 -4.59
C ILE A 136 11.58 2.89 -3.28
N ALA A 137 10.61 1.99 -3.18
CA ALA A 137 9.76 1.86 -2.00
C ALA A 137 9.62 0.39 -1.58
N PHE A 138 9.86 0.15 -0.29
CA PHE A 138 9.56 -1.10 0.41
C PHE A 138 8.39 -0.82 1.36
N CYS A 139 7.22 -1.40 1.09
CA CYS A 139 6.04 -1.17 1.91
C CYS A 139 5.58 -2.51 2.49
N ASN A 140 5.72 -2.68 3.81
CA ASN A 140 5.10 -3.81 4.48
C ASN A 140 3.58 -3.57 4.52
N GLY A 141 2.79 -4.62 4.30
CA GLY A 141 1.35 -4.45 4.18
C GLY A 141 0.59 -5.71 4.56
N GLY A 142 -0.35 -5.60 5.49
CA GLY A 142 -1.17 -6.72 5.93
C GLY A 142 -1.77 -6.47 7.32
N SER A 143 -2.81 -7.23 7.66
CA SER A 143 -3.37 -7.23 9.01
C SER A 143 -2.40 -7.89 10.00
N PRO A 144 -2.51 -7.59 11.31
CA PRO A 144 -1.84 -8.38 12.34
C PRO A 144 -2.09 -9.88 12.12
N GLY A 145 -1.03 -10.70 12.19
CA GLY A 145 -1.09 -12.14 11.90
C GLY A 145 -0.84 -12.50 10.42
N GLY A 146 -0.59 -11.53 9.55
CA GLY A 146 -0.24 -11.75 8.15
C GLY A 146 -1.43 -12.20 7.28
N LEU A 147 -1.16 -12.36 5.99
CA LEU A 147 -2.12 -12.86 5.00
C LEU A 147 -1.49 -13.88 4.04
N VAL A 148 -0.16 -13.87 3.93
CA VAL A 148 0.60 -14.69 2.98
C VAL A 148 1.38 -15.75 3.76
N ALA A 149 1.35 -16.98 3.25
CA ALA A 149 2.16 -18.07 3.76
C ALA A 149 3.61 -17.95 3.25
N PRO A 150 4.61 -18.14 4.12
CA PRO A 150 6.00 -18.24 3.68
C PRO A 150 6.15 -19.47 2.77
N HIS A 151 7.12 -19.45 1.86
CA HIS A 151 7.35 -20.60 1.01
C HIS A 151 7.67 -21.85 1.85
N GLY A 152 6.97 -22.95 1.59
CA GLY A 152 7.06 -24.19 2.38
C GLY A 152 6.24 -24.19 3.69
N GLY A 153 5.64 -23.06 4.06
CA GLY A 153 4.75 -22.95 5.22
C GLY A 153 3.27 -23.21 4.88
N ARG A 154 2.46 -23.39 5.94
CA ARG A 154 0.99 -23.57 5.86
C ARG A 154 0.23 -22.65 6.81
N GLN A 155 0.88 -21.57 7.26
CA GLN A 155 0.31 -20.58 8.16
C GLN A 155 0.62 -19.19 7.62
N ARG A 156 -0.29 -18.24 7.88
CA ARG A 156 -0.07 -16.83 7.58
C ARG A 156 1.09 -16.32 8.41
N LEU A 157 1.99 -15.57 7.78
CA LEU A 157 3.12 -14.95 8.47
C LEU A 157 3.47 -13.59 7.86
N LEU A 158 3.41 -13.50 6.54
CA LEU A 158 3.87 -12.35 5.80
C LEU A 158 2.69 -11.47 5.39
N GLY A 159 2.97 -10.20 5.17
CA GLY A 159 2.07 -9.33 4.44
C GLY A 159 2.11 -9.60 2.93
N THR A 160 1.27 -8.90 2.15
CA THR A 160 1.40 -8.88 0.68
C THR A 160 2.62 -8.08 0.22
N ASN A 161 3.18 -7.26 1.12
CA ASN A 161 4.51 -6.67 1.08
C ASN A 161 4.95 -6.20 -0.32
N PRO A 162 4.30 -5.16 -0.87
CA PRO A 162 4.66 -4.64 -2.17
C PRO A 162 6.07 -4.02 -2.22
N PHE A 163 6.69 -4.19 -3.38
CA PHE A 163 7.91 -3.51 -3.78
C PHE A 163 7.59 -2.65 -5.00
N ALA A 164 8.06 -1.41 -4.98
CA ALA A 164 7.96 -0.53 -6.14
C ALA A 164 9.27 0.19 -6.43
N ALA A 165 9.52 0.43 -7.71
CA ALA A 165 10.61 1.27 -8.18
C ALA A 165 10.18 2.05 -9.42
N ALA A 166 10.69 3.27 -9.59
CA ALA A 166 10.51 4.04 -10.79
C ALA A 166 11.84 4.66 -11.25
N VAL A 167 12.06 4.66 -12.57
CA VAL A 167 13.26 5.20 -13.21
C VAL A 167 12.84 6.22 -14.26
N PRO A 168 13.39 7.44 -14.24
CA PRO A 168 13.09 8.45 -15.25
C PRO A 168 13.59 8.03 -16.62
N ILE A 169 12.82 8.37 -17.66
CA ILE A 169 13.21 8.23 -19.07
C ILE A 169 13.17 9.63 -19.67
N ALA A 170 14.20 9.99 -20.43
CA ALA A 170 14.25 11.30 -21.07
C ALA A 170 13.10 11.44 -22.07
N ASP A 171 12.33 12.52 -21.94
CA ASP A 171 11.22 12.89 -22.83
C ASP A 171 10.10 11.84 -22.96
N ASP A 172 9.95 10.94 -21.98
CA ASP A 172 8.92 9.89 -21.99
C ASP A 172 8.38 9.61 -20.57
N ASP A 173 7.34 8.79 -20.49
CA ASP A 173 6.82 8.29 -19.22
C ASP A 173 7.87 7.44 -18.49
N PRO A 174 7.93 7.52 -17.14
CA PRO A 174 8.92 6.76 -16.38
C PRO A 174 8.68 5.25 -16.48
N PHE A 175 9.74 4.47 -16.43
CA PHE A 175 9.64 3.04 -16.18
C PHE A 175 9.16 2.84 -14.74
N VAL A 176 8.04 2.13 -14.54
CA VAL A 176 7.48 1.84 -13.21
C VAL A 176 7.33 0.35 -13.02
N LEU A 177 7.88 -0.13 -11.91
CA LEU A 177 7.72 -1.48 -11.39
C LEU A 177 6.92 -1.38 -10.10
N ASP A 178 5.76 -2.04 -10.02
CA ASP A 178 4.89 -2.03 -8.82
C ASP A 178 4.14 -3.36 -8.71
N PHE A 179 4.49 -4.17 -7.70
CA PHE A 179 3.85 -5.46 -7.49
C PHE A 179 3.90 -5.90 -6.01
N ALA A 180 2.87 -6.67 -5.62
CA ALA A 180 2.87 -7.42 -4.37
C ALA A 180 3.86 -8.60 -4.46
N THR A 181 4.52 -8.94 -3.36
CA THR A 181 5.38 -10.12 -3.28
C THR A 181 4.58 -11.43 -3.14
N SER A 182 3.27 -11.32 -2.89
CA SER A 182 2.32 -12.42 -3.04
C SER A 182 1.97 -12.67 -4.52
N VAL A 183 1.57 -13.91 -4.84
CA VAL A 183 1.18 -14.33 -6.20
C VAL A 183 0.06 -13.47 -6.78
N VAL A 184 -0.77 -12.90 -5.90
CA VAL A 184 -1.82 -11.94 -6.23
C VAL A 184 -2.03 -10.97 -5.07
N ALA A 185 -2.45 -9.75 -5.36
CA ALA A 185 -2.90 -8.80 -4.35
C ALA A 185 -4.23 -9.25 -3.69
N GLU A 186 -4.37 -9.07 -2.38
CA GLU A 186 -5.62 -9.34 -1.62
C GLU A 186 -6.84 -8.69 -2.28
N GLY A 187 -6.70 -7.44 -2.73
CA GLY A 187 -7.84 -6.73 -3.30
C GLY A 187 -8.32 -7.31 -4.63
N LYS A 188 -7.50 -8.08 -5.38
CA LYS A 188 -8.00 -8.84 -6.55
C LYS A 188 -8.86 -10.03 -6.12
N VAL A 189 -8.53 -10.69 -5.01
CA VAL A 189 -9.38 -11.71 -4.39
C VAL A 189 -10.70 -11.09 -3.92
N ARG A 190 -10.65 -9.89 -3.33
CA ARG A 190 -11.85 -9.11 -2.97
C ARG A 190 -12.73 -8.80 -4.16
N VAL A 191 -12.15 -8.37 -5.28
CA VAL A 191 -12.88 -8.10 -6.53
C VAL A 191 -13.57 -9.36 -7.03
N ALA A 192 -12.88 -10.50 -7.04
CA ALA A 192 -13.48 -11.79 -7.42
C ALA A 192 -14.61 -12.20 -6.47
N ARG A 193 -14.41 -12.03 -5.15
CA ARG A 193 -15.45 -12.26 -4.12
C ARG A 193 -16.70 -11.44 -4.37
N ASN A 194 -16.55 -10.14 -4.59
CA ASN A 194 -17.66 -9.23 -4.83
C ASN A 194 -18.40 -9.52 -6.15
N LYS A 195 -17.71 -10.13 -7.11
CA LYS A 195 -18.28 -10.60 -8.38
C LYS A 195 -18.80 -12.04 -8.31
N GLU A 196 -18.64 -12.72 -7.17
CA GLU A 196 -18.98 -14.13 -6.98
C GLU A 196 -18.30 -15.05 -8.02
N LEU A 197 -17.07 -14.74 -8.40
CA LEU A 197 -16.28 -15.50 -9.37
C LEU A 197 -15.22 -16.37 -8.67
N PRO A 198 -14.93 -17.58 -9.20
CA PRO A 198 -13.82 -18.39 -8.72
C PRO A 198 -12.47 -17.70 -9.00
N LEU A 199 -11.48 -18.03 -8.19
CA LEU A 199 -10.10 -17.61 -8.37
C LEU A 199 -9.36 -18.57 -9.32
N PRO A 200 -8.32 -18.11 -10.04
CA PRO A 200 -7.36 -19.00 -10.67
C PRO A 200 -6.65 -19.90 -9.65
N ASP A 201 -6.25 -21.09 -10.11
CA ASP A 201 -5.52 -22.05 -9.28
C ASP A 201 -4.19 -21.46 -8.77
N GLY A 202 -3.80 -21.86 -7.56
CA GLY A 202 -2.54 -21.47 -6.94
C GLY A 202 -2.51 -20.05 -6.36
N TRP A 203 -3.64 -19.35 -6.31
CA TRP A 203 -3.72 -18.03 -5.66
C TRP A 203 -3.77 -18.14 -4.13
N ILE A 204 -4.57 -19.06 -3.61
CA ILE A 204 -4.81 -19.20 -2.17
C ILE A 204 -4.76 -20.66 -1.71
N LEU A 205 -4.54 -20.83 -0.42
CA LEU A 205 -4.88 -22.03 0.34
C LEU A 205 -6.03 -21.72 1.30
N ASP A 206 -6.85 -22.71 1.63
CA ASP A 206 -7.84 -22.62 2.70
C ASP A 206 -7.19 -22.64 4.10
N LYS A 207 -7.99 -22.57 5.16
CA LYS A 207 -7.51 -22.60 6.56
C LYS A 207 -6.77 -23.88 6.96
N THR A 208 -6.93 -24.97 6.21
CA THR A 208 -6.22 -26.24 6.43
C THR A 208 -4.93 -26.34 5.62
N GLY A 209 -4.67 -25.36 4.75
CA GLY A 209 -3.52 -25.31 3.86
C GLY A 209 -3.72 -26.11 2.57
N GLN A 210 -4.96 -26.41 2.16
CA GLN A 210 -5.25 -27.03 0.87
C GLN A 210 -5.51 -25.97 -0.20
N PRO A 211 -5.10 -26.19 -1.47
CA PRO A 211 -5.42 -25.26 -2.56
C PRO A 211 -6.92 -24.99 -2.66
N SER A 212 -7.30 -23.73 -2.85
CA SER A 212 -8.69 -23.32 -3.04
C SER A 212 -8.82 -22.29 -4.16
N ASN A 213 -9.97 -22.33 -4.84
CA ASN A 213 -10.42 -21.32 -5.79
C ASN A 213 -11.66 -20.54 -5.30
N ASN A 214 -12.15 -20.79 -4.09
CA ASN A 214 -13.24 -20.03 -3.50
C ASN A 214 -12.68 -18.78 -2.82
N PRO A 215 -13.01 -17.56 -3.28
CA PRO A 215 -12.45 -16.35 -2.68
C PRO A 215 -12.87 -16.12 -1.22
N ASN A 216 -13.96 -16.75 -0.77
CA ASN A 216 -14.37 -16.67 0.63
C ASN A 216 -13.41 -17.40 1.57
N ASP A 217 -12.69 -18.43 1.10
CA ASP A 217 -11.77 -19.20 1.92
C ASP A 217 -10.58 -18.35 2.39
N LEU A 218 -10.16 -17.35 1.61
CA LEU A 218 -9.15 -16.37 2.06
C LEU A 218 -9.63 -15.59 3.29
N TYR A 219 -10.91 -15.25 3.36
CA TYR A 219 -11.47 -14.50 4.48
C TYR A 219 -11.88 -15.40 5.66
N ASP A 220 -12.13 -16.69 5.43
CA ASP A 220 -12.25 -17.74 6.46
C ASP A 220 -10.88 -18.35 6.81
N GLN A 221 -9.95 -17.51 7.23
CA GLN A 221 -8.61 -17.91 7.71
C GLN A 221 -7.68 -18.59 6.69
N GLY A 222 -8.02 -18.65 5.40
CA GLY A 222 -7.12 -19.09 4.33
C GLY A 222 -5.94 -18.15 4.09
N MET A 223 -5.07 -18.41 3.13
CA MET A 223 -3.83 -17.63 2.96
C MET A 223 -3.44 -17.49 1.50
N LEU A 224 -2.81 -16.37 1.17
CA LEU A 224 -2.16 -16.16 -0.11
C LEU A 224 -0.83 -16.90 -0.17
N LEU A 225 -0.35 -17.17 -1.38
CA LEU A 225 0.99 -17.69 -1.64
C LEU A 225 1.96 -16.60 -2.09
N THR A 226 3.26 -16.86 -1.98
CA THR A 226 4.32 -15.98 -2.50
C THR A 226 4.46 -16.12 -4.01
N ALA A 227 4.73 -15.00 -4.69
CA ALA A 227 5.02 -15.00 -6.13
C ALA A 227 6.36 -15.68 -6.38
N GLY A 228 6.45 -16.56 -7.39
CA GLY A 228 7.73 -17.21 -7.72
C GLY A 228 8.33 -18.01 -6.55
N LEU A 229 7.48 -18.57 -5.68
CA LEU A 229 7.86 -19.45 -4.58
C LEU A 229 8.87 -18.78 -3.64
N TYR A 230 10.03 -19.42 -3.42
CA TYR A 230 11.08 -18.93 -2.52
C TYR A 230 11.63 -17.54 -2.90
N LYS A 231 11.49 -17.10 -4.16
CA LYS A 231 11.94 -15.76 -4.60
C LYS A 231 11.06 -14.66 -4.04
N GLY A 232 9.73 -14.80 -4.16
CA GLY A 232 8.79 -13.85 -3.56
C GLY A 232 8.82 -13.91 -2.05
N PHE A 233 9.09 -15.09 -1.46
CA PHE A 233 9.35 -15.19 -0.03
C PHE A 233 10.54 -14.33 0.41
N ALA A 234 11.70 -14.50 -0.24
CA ALA A 234 12.90 -13.72 0.08
C ALA A 234 12.68 -12.20 -0.10
N LEU A 235 12.02 -11.79 -1.18
CA LEU A 235 11.69 -10.38 -1.40
C LEU A 235 10.67 -9.85 -0.37
N SER A 236 9.66 -10.64 -0.01
CA SER A 236 8.69 -10.30 1.04
C SER A 236 9.37 -10.08 2.40
N MET A 237 10.37 -10.90 2.74
CA MET A 237 11.16 -10.72 3.95
C MET A 237 11.96 -9.41 3.89
N LEU A 238 12.61 -9.12 2.76
CA LEU A 238 13.35 -7.86 2.59
C LEU A 238 12.42 -6.64 2.78
N VAL A 239 11.22 -6.70 2.22
CA VAL A 239 10.21 -5.65 2.39
C VAL A 239 9.78 -5.52 3.85
N ASP A 240 9.59 -6.61 4.61
CA ASP A 240 9.29 -6.53 6.04
C ASP A 240 10.45 -5.92 6.84
N LEU A 241 11.70 -6.29 6.53
CA LEU A 241 12.88 -5.76 7.20
C LEU A 241 13.02 -4.23 6.97
N LEU A 242 12.88 -3.78 5.73
CA LEU A 242 13.13 -2.38 5.35
C LEU A 242 11.90 -1.47 5.48
N GLY A 243 10.70 -1.98 5.17
CA GLY A 243 9.45 -1.23 5.23
C GLY A 243 8.74 -1.30 6.57
N GLY A 244 9.05 -2.31 7.40
CA GLY A 244 8.40 -2.52 8.70
C GLY A 244 9.35 -2.39 9.90
N ILE A 245 10.38 -3.23 9.97
CA ILE A 245 11.27 -3.27 11.14
C ILE A 245 12.14 -2.00 11.21
N LEU A 246 12.74 -1.58 10.09
CA LEU A 246 13.57 -0.38 10.03
C LEU A 246 12.79 0.89 10.38
N THR A 247 11.48 0.93 10.11
CA THR A 247 10.62 2.09 10.45
C THR A 247 10.26 2.14 11.93
N GLY A 248 10.55 1.08 12.70
CA GLY A 248 10.16 0.94 14.10
C GLY A 248 8.77 0.31 14.31
N GLN A 249 8.03 0.01 13.25
CA GLN A 249 6.67 -0.53 13.33
C GLN A 249 6.61 -2.06 13.40
N GLY A 250 7.72 -2.74 13.08
CA GLY A 250 7.82 -4.19 13.06
C GLY A 250 7.22 -4.82 11.79
N ALA A 251 7.02 -6.12 11.83
CA ALA A 251 6.49 -6.90 10.71
C ALA A 251 5.32 -7.79 11.19
N PRO A 252 4.40 -8.21 10.31
CA PRO A 252 3.29 -9.10 10.68
C PRO A 252 3.75 -10.40 11.35
N ALA A 253 4.97 -10.86 11.03
CA ALA A 253 5.61 -12.04 11.57
C ALA A 253 6.10 -11.91 13.02
N LEU A 254 6.23 -10.67 13.52
CA LEU A 254 6.73 -10.40 14.86
C LEU A 254 5.56 -10.05 15.78
N PRO A 255 5.57 -10.49 17.06
CA PRO A 255 4.67 -9.93 18.05
C PRO A 255 4.84 -8.41 18.02
N ARG A 256 3.74 -7.64 18.08
CA ARG A 256 3.83 -6.18 18.25
C ARG A 256 4.75 -5.94 19.44
N SER A 257 5.95 -5.39 19.21
CA SER A 257 6.80 -5.01 20.32
C SER A 257 6.03 -3.95 21.07
N THR A 258 5.63 -4.26 22.30
CA THR A 258 5.14 -3.26 23.25
C THR A 258 6.28 -2.27 23.47
N ARG A 259 6.27 -1.17 22.72
CA ARG A 259 6.93 0.07 23.11
C ARG A 259 5.85 1.00 23.64
#